data_AF-A0A060CGL8-F1
#
_entry.id   AF-A0A060CGL8-F1
#
_cell.length_a   1.000
_cell.length_b   1.000
_cell.length_c   1.000
_cell.angle_alpha   90.00
_cell.angle_beta   90.00
_cell.angle_gamma   90.00
#
_symmetry.space_group_name_H-M   'P 1'
#
loop_
_entity.id
_entity.type
_entity.pdbx_description
1 polymer ?
#
loop_
_entity_poly.entity_id
_entity_poly.type
_entity_poly.pdbx_seq_one_letter_code
_entity_poly.pdbx_strand_id
1 'polypeptide(L)'
;VAYLDHAALTSLLDEAAVSSATRPTTITESRRHGRRPIVVPRDPALGEHVDDHQQRFCARMAAKGLITTAADENAFRGLVDHALATPDDYAVVADGGDVAESVARFGGLVADLLARRG
;
A
#
# COMPACT_ATOMS: atom_id res chain seq x y z
N VAL A 1 12.37 -18.35 13.14
CA VAL A 1 11.97 -18.04 11.75
C VAL A 1 13.04 -17.13 11.17
N ALA A 2 13.56 -17.43 9.98
CA ALA A 2 14.54 -16.57 9.32
C ALA A 2 13.84 -15.33 8.75
N TYR A 3 14.41 -14.14 8.98
CA TYR A 3 13.95 -12.91 8.34
C TYR A 3 14.51 -12.82 6.93
N LEU A 4 13.70 -12.35 5.98
CA LEU A 4 14.18 -11.96 4.66
C LEU A 4 14.90 -10.63 4.77
N ASP A 5 16.04 -10.50 4.09
CA ASP A 5 16.62 -9.18 3.87
C ASP A 5 15.78 -8.40 2.85
N HIS A 6 16.09 -7.11 2.72
CA HIS A 6 15.35 -6.22 1.82
C HIS A 6 15.42 -6.67 0.36
N ALA A 7 16.59 -7.11 -0.12
CA ALA A 7 16.76 -7.48 -1.52
C ALA A 7 15.95 -8.74 -1.86
N ALA A 8 15.96 -9.72 -0.97
CA ALA A 8 15.14 -10.93 -1.11
C ALA A 8 13.64 -10.61 -1.07
N LEU A 9 13.20 -9.72 -0.18
CA LEU A 9 11.80 -9.30 -0.13
C LEU A 9 11.38 -8.57 -1.42
N THR A 10 12.20 -7.65 -1.92
CA THR A 10 11.94 -6.90 -3.17
C THR A 10 11.85 -7.85 -4.36
N SER A 11 12.79 -8.79 -4.51
CA SER A 11 12.77 -9.77 -5.60
C SER A 11 11.51 -10.64 -5.58
N LEU A 12 11.04 -11.02 -4.39
CA LEU A 12 9.77 -11.75 -4.25
C LEU A 12 8.57 -10.88 -4.62
N LEU A 13 8.58 -9.58 -4.30
CA LEU A 13 7.51 -8.66 -4.68
C LEU A 13 7.43 -8.42 -6.19
N ASP A 14 8.57 -8.40 -6.89
CA ASP A 14 8.62 -8.30 -8.36
C ASP A 14 7.92 -9.49 -9.03
N GLU A 15 8.20 -10.71 -8.52
CA GLU A 15 7.65 -11.95 -9.08
C GLU A 15 6.25 -12.29 -8.57
N ALA A 16 5.84 -11.75 -7.42
CA ALA A 16 4.58 -12.10 -6.78
C ALA A 16 3.37 -11.70 -7.63
N ALA A 17 2.53 -12.67 -7.95
CA ALA A 17 1.20 -12.43 -8.53
C ALA A 17 0.29 -11.63 -7.59
N VAL A 18 0.42 -11.86 -6.27
CA VAL A 18 -0.46 -11.33 -5.23
C VAL A 18 0.38 -10.96 -4.01
N SER A 19 0.02 -9.87 -3.33
CA SER A 19 0.69 -9.46 -2.10
C SER A 19 -0.33 -9.15 -1.00
N SER A 20 0.05 -9.42 0.25
CA SER A 20 -0.71 -9.00 1.43
C SER A 20 0.10 -8.00 2.25
N ALA A 21 -0.58 -7.02 2.84
CA ALA A 21 0.06 -5.98 3.62
C ALA A 21 -0.71 -5.68 4.92
N THR A 22 0.03 -5.32 5.96
CA THR A 22 -0.53 -4.99 7.29
C THR A 22 -0.10 -3.60 7.76
N ARG A 23 0.73 -2.89 6.99
CA ARG A 23 1.25 -1.56 7.34
C ARG A 23 1.32 -0.64 6.12
N PRO A 24 1.24 0.69 6.30
CA PRO A 24 1.32 1.65 5.22
C PRO A 24 2.56 1.50 4.33
N THR A 25 3.72 1.21 4.92
CA THR A 25 4.97 1.05 4.15
C THR A 25 4.91 -0.14 3.19
N THR A 26 4.39 -1.29 3.66
CA THR A 26 4.24 -2.49 2.83
C THR A 26 3.20 -2.30 1.71
N ILE A 27 2.18 -1.46 1.93
CA ILE A 27 1.23 -1.07 0.88
C ILE A 27 1.94 -0.30 -0.23
N THR A 28 2.76 0.70 0.11
CA THR A 28 3.52 1.47 -0.87
C THR A 28 4.50 0.59 -1.65
N GLU A 29 5.24 -0.28 -0.98
CA GLU A 29 6.20 -1.17 -1.65
C GLU A 29 5.51 -2.13 -2.62
N SER A 30 4.41 -2.78 -2.21
CA SER A 30 3.60 -3.62 -3.10
C SER A 30 3.19 -2.88 -4.39
N ARG A 31 2.74 -1.64 -4.26
CA ARG A 31 2.33 -0.81 -5.40
C ARG A 31 3.49 -0.36 -6.28
N ARG A 32 4.67 -0.12 -5.72
CA ARG A 32 5.89 0.17 -6.51
C ARG A 32 6.28 -1.01 -7.40
N HIS A 33 5.97 -2.23 -6.97
CA HIS A 33 6.15 -3.45 -7.74
C HIS A 33 4.94 -3.79 -8.63
N GLY A 34 4.02 -2.84 -8.85
CA GLY A 34 2.89 -3.00 -9.75
C GLY A 34 1.79 -3.92 -9.21
N ARG A 35 1.70 -4.12 -7.89
CA ARG A 35 0.70 -4.98 -7.26
C ARG A 35 -0.27 -4.17 -6.40
N ARG A 36 -1.57 -4.45 -6.53
CA ARG A 36 -2.59 -3.98 -5.59
C ARG A 36 -2.64 -4.94 -4.40
N PRO A 37 -2.27 -4.52 -3.19
CA PRO A 37 -2.23 -5.43 -2.05
C PRO A 37 -3.63 -5.73 -1.49
N ILE A 38 -3.79 -6.94 -0.96
CA ILE A 38 -4.89 -7.32 -0.07
C ILE A 38 -4.48 -6.95 1.36
N VAL A 39 -5.29 -6.14 2.04
CA VAL A 39 -4.96 -5.57 3.35
C VAL A 39 -6.00 -6.00 4.38
N VAL A 40 -5.51 -6.52 5.52
CA VAL A 40 -6.31 -6.79 6.70
C VAL A 40 -5.97 -5.73 7.74
N PRO A 41 -6.77 -4.66 7.90
CA PRO A 41 -6.51 -3.67 8.93
C PRO A 41 -6.74 -4.28 10.31
N ARG A 42 -5.92 -3.90 11.28
CA ARG A 42 -6.10 -4.35 12.66
C ARG A 42 -7.38 -3.83 13.27
N ASP A 43 -7.97 -4.63 14.16
CA ASP A 43 -9.15 -4.22 14.92
C ASP A 43 -8.78 -3.86 16.37
N PRO A 44 -8.90 -2.58 16.78
CA PRO A 44 -8.69 -2.17 18.15
C PRO A 44 -9.61 -2.88 19.15
N ALA A 45 -10.80 -3.31 18.72
CA ALA A 45 -11.71 -4.09 19.57
C ALA A 45 -11.13 -5.46 19.95
N LEU A 46 -10.17 -5.97 19.18
CA LEU A 46 -9.42 -7.19 19.45
C LEU A 46 -8.12 -6.94 20.25
N GLY A 47 -7.85 -5.69 20.64
CA GLY A 47 -6.64 -5.32 21.39
C GLY A 47 -5.35 -5.29 20.56
N GLU A 48 -5.46 -5.36 19.24
CA GLU A 48 -4.32 -5.41 18.32
C GLU A 48 -3.63 -4.05 18.14
N HIS A 49 -4.35 -2.97 18.40
CA HIS A 49 -3.92 -1.61 18.12
C HIS A 49 -4.63 -0.59 19.04
N VAL A 50 -4.04 0.60 19.19
CA VAL A 50 -4.48 1.62 20.17
C VAL A 50 -5.75 2.34 19.72
N ASP A 51 -5.94 2.51 18.41
CA ASP A 51 -6.99 3.32 17.78
C ASP A 51 -7.37 2.79 16.38
N ASP A 52 -8.44 3.32 15.80
CA ASP A 52 -9.02 2.87 14.52
C ASP A 52 -8.30 3.43 13.28
N HIS A 53 -7.13 4.07 13.44
CA HIS A 53 -6.51 4.82 12.35
C HIS A 53 -6.14 3.93 11.16
N GLN A 54 -5.77 2.67 11.41
CA GLN A 54 -5.45 1.71 10.34
C GLN A 54 -6.69 1.43 9.48
N GLN A 55 -7.85 1.21 10.11
CA GLN A 55 -9.11 0.98 9.40
C GLN A 55 -9.51 2.22 8.59
N ARG A 56 -9.42 3.42 9.18
CA ARG A 56 -9.71 4.68 8.49
C ARG A 56 -8.78 4.94 7.32
N PHE A 57 -7.49 4.65 7.48
CA PHE A 57 -6.51 4.73 6.39
C PHE A 57 -6.86 3.75 5.26
N CYS A 58 -7.14 2.49 5.60
CA CYS A 58 -7.47 1.45 4.64
C CYS A 58 -8.77 1.76 3.89
N ALA A 59 -9.81 2.24 4.58
CA ALA A 59 -11.05 2.68 3.93
C ALA A 59 -10.80 3.79 2.91
N ARG A 60 -9.95 4.78 3.24
CA ARG A 60 -9.58 5.85 2.30
C ARG A 60 -8.81 5.34 1.09
N MET A 61 -7.92 4.36 1.28
CA MET A 61 -7.13 3.78 0.18
C MET A 61 -7.99 2.88 -0.72
N ALA A 62 -8.87 2.07 -0.13
CA ALA A 62 -9.81 1.21 -0.85
C ALA A 62 -10.79 2.04 -1.69
N ALA A 63 -11.32 3.14 -1.16
CA ALA A 63 -12.18 4.06 -1.91
C ALA A 63 -11.49 4.69 -3.14
N LYS A 64 -10.16 4.70 -3.18
CA LYS A 64 -9.35 5.16 -4.32
C LYS A 64 -8.90 4.02 -5.24
N GLY A 65 -9.32 2.78 -4.97
CA GLY A 65 -8.87 1.59 -5.71
C GLY A 65 -7.40 1.23 -5.49
N LEU A 66 -6.75 1.78 -4.45
CA LEU A 66 -5.31 1.61 -4.23
C LEU A 66 -4.96 0.27 -3.56
N ILE A 67 -5.91 -0.29 -2.82
CA ILE A 67 -5.81 -1.57 -2.10
C ILE A 67 -7.16 -2.30 -2.17
N THR A 68 -7.15 -3.59 -1.88
CA THR A 68 -8.37 -4.36 -1.55
C THR A 68 -8.36 -4.68 -0.06
N THR A 69 -9.46 -4.47 0.66
CA THR A 69 -9.51 -4.75 2.11
C THR A 69 -10.30 -6.02 2.41
N ALA A 70 -9.80 -6.83 3.35
CA ALA A 70 -10.53 -7.95 3.94
C ALA A 70 -10.89 -7.60 5.39
N ALA A 71 -12.15 -7.83 5.77
CA ALA A 71 -12.63 -7.56 7.14
C ALA A 71 -12.40 -8.74 8.10
N ASP A 72 -12.25 -9.95 7.56
CA ASP A 72 -12.10 -11.19 8.32
C ASP A 72 -11.33 -12.25 7.50
N GLU A 73 -11.09 -13.41 8.12
CA GLU A 73 -10.37 -14.53 7.51
C GLU A 73 -11.07 -15.06 6.25
N ASN A 74 -12.40 -15.16 6.25
CA ASN A 74 -13.14 -15.72 5.12
C ASN A 74 -13.05 -14.79 3.90
N ALA A 75 -13.25 -13.48 4.13
CA ALA A 75 -13.04 -12.47 3.11
C ALA A 75 -11.60 -12.48 2.58
N PHE A 76 -10.61 -12.62 3.47
CA PHE A 76 -9.21 -12.68 3.07
C PHE A 76 -8.92 -13.90 2.18
N ARG A 77 -9.38 -15.09 2.58
CA ARG A 77 -9.21 -16.32 1.79
C ARG A 77 -9.86 -16.19 0.41
N GLY A 78 -11.11 -15.72 0.34
CA GLY A 78 -11.80 -15.54 -0.94
C GLY A 78 -11.09 -14.55 -1.87
N LEU A 79 -10.51 -13.48 -1.33
CA LEU A 79 -9.73 -12.52 -2.10
C LEU A 79 -8.40 -13.12 -2.59
N VAL A 80 -7.71 -13.90 -1.76
CA VAL A 80 -6.47 -14.59 -2.15
C VAL A 80 -6.75 -15.63 -3.23
N ASP A 81 -7.78 -16.45 -3.06
CA ASP A 81 -8.18 -17.45 -4.05
C ASP A 81 -8.52 -16.81 -5.39
N HIS A 82 -9.29 -15.71 -5.36
CA HIS A 82 -9.57 -14.94 -6.56
C HIS A 82 -8.30 -14.36 -7.19
N ALA A 83 -7.41 -13.76 -6.39
CA ALA A 83 -6.17 -13.17 -6.87
C ALA A 83 -5.20 -14.22 -7.47
N LEU A 84 -5.21 -15.45 -6.96
CA LEU A 84 -4.44 -16.56 -7.54
C LEU A 84 -5.06 -17.08 -8.85
N ALA A 85 -6.38 -17.06 -8.97
CA ALA A 85 -7.10 -17.46 -10.18
C ALA A 85 -7.01 -16.40 -11.30
N THR A 86 -7.05 -15.11 -10.95
CA THR A 86 -6.97 -13.98 -11.88
C THR A 86 -5.95 -12.92 -11.41
N PRO A 87 -4.63 -13.22 -11.45
CA PRO A 87 -3.58 -12.29 -11.00
C PRO A 87 -3.61 -10.90 -11.62
N ASP A 88 -4.00 -10.82 -12.89
CA ASP A 88 -4.05 -9.56 -13.64
C ASP A 88 -5.08 -8.57 -13.07
N ASP A 89 -6.12 -9.06 -12.38
CA ASP A 89 -7.09 -8.19 -11.69
C ASP A 89 -6.43 -7.38 -10.56
N TYR A 90 -5.29 -7.85 -10.05
CA TYR A 90 -4.49 -7.23 -8.99
C TYR A 90 -3.22 -6.56 -9.50
N ALA A 91 -2.95 -6.59 -10.80
CA ALA A 91 -1.89 -5.80 -11.41
C ALA A 91 -2.30 -4.32 -11.47
N VAL A 92 -1.39 -3.42 -11.11
CA VAL A 92 -1.56 -1.97 -11.22
C VAL A 92 -0.35 -1.35 -11.88
N VAL A 93 -0.52 -0.16 -12.45
CA VAL A 93 0.62 0.65 -12.87
C VAL A 93 1.49 0.89 -11.63
N ALA A 94 2.76 0.51 -11.74
CA ALA A 94 3.73 0.72 -10.68
C ALA A 94 3.76 2.19 -10.26
N ASP A 95 3.67 2.46 -8.96
CA ASP A 95 3.80 3.81 -8.41
C ASP A 95 5.26 4.28 -8.57
N GLY A 96 5.57 4.83 -9.75
CA GLY A 96 6.90 5.31 -10.14
C GLY A 96 7.00 6.83 -10.18
N GLY A 97 6.32 7.54 -9.27
CA GLY A 97 6.35 9.00 -9.24
C GLY A 97 7.78 9.53 -9.19
N ASP A 98 8.12 10.48 -10.06
CA ASP A 98 9.44 11.07 -10.09
C ASP A 98 9.65 11.90 -8.81
N VAL A 99 10.52 11.38 -7.94
CA VAL A 99 10.89 12.04 -6.69
C VAL A 99 11.52 13.41 -6.98
N ALA A 100 12.30 13.53 -8.06
CA ALA A 100 12.91 14.79 -8.44
C ALA A 100 11.86 15.81 -8.88
N GLU A 101 10.86 15.39 -9.66
CA GLU A 101 9.72 16.24 -10.04
C GLU A 101 8.95 16.71 -8.81
N SER A 102 8.68 15.80 -7.87
CA SER A 102 7.96 16.10 -6.63
C SER A 102 8.72 17.11 -5.77
N VAL A 103 10.05 16.94 -5.64
CA VAL A 103 10.93 17.87 -4.92
C VAL A 103 10.99 19.23 -5.60
N ALA A 104 11.13 19.27 -6.93
CA ALA A 104 11.15 20.51 -7.70
C ALA A 104 9.85 21.30 -7.53
N ARG A 105 8.70 20.62 -7.64
CA ARG A 105 7.38 21.22 -7.43
C ARG A 105 7.20 21.77 -6.02
N PHE A 106 7.63 21.00 -5.01
CA PHE A 106 7.59 21.45 -3.62
C PHE A 106 8.45 22.70 -3.41
N GLY A 107 9.67 22.73 -3.97
CA GLY A 107 10.56 23.88 -3.91
C GLY A 107 9.92 25.15 -4.49
N GLY A 108 9.24 25.04 -5.63
CA GLY A 108 8.49 26.16 -6.22
C GLY A 108 7.37 26.68 -5.32
N LEU A 109 6.57 25.79 -4.73
CA LEU A 109 5.49 26.18 -3.81
C LEU A 109 6.01 26.90 -2.55
N VAL A 110 7.15 26.46 -2.02
CA VAL A 110 7.80 27.12 -0.87
C VAL A 110 8.34 28.49 -1.25
N ALA A 111 9.01 28.60 -2.41
CA ALA A 111 9.53 29.88 -2.90
C ALA A 111 8.39 30.90 -3.09
N ASP A 112 7.29 30.49 -3.70
CA ASP A 112 6.10 31.33 -3.89
C ASP A 112 5.49 31.80 -2.57
N LEU A 113 5.44 30.91 -1.56
CA LEU A 113 4.87 31.25 -0.25
C LEU A 113 5.75 32.23 0.52
N LEU A 114 7.07 32.11 0.39
CA LEU A 114 8.03 33.06 0.97
C LEU A 114 7.97 34.42 0.26
N ALA A 115 7.87 34.44 -1.07
CA ALA A 115 7.77 35.67 -1.85
C ALA A 115 6.48 36.47 -1.58
N ARG A 116 5.39 35.81 -1.17
CA ARG A 116 4.12 36.47 -0.80
C ARG A 116 4.08 36.99 0.65
N ARG A 117 5.07 36.63 1.47
CA ARG A 117 5.16 37.00 2.90
C ARG A 117 6.20 38.07 3.20
N GLY A 118 7.09 38.38 2.24
CA GLY A 118 8.00 39.53 2.28
C GLY A 118 7.40 40.72 1.55
#